data_AF-A0A352IWK0-F1
#
_entry.id   AF-A0A352IWK0-F1
#
_cell.length_a   1.000
_cell.length_b   1.000
_cell.length_c   1.000
_cell.angle_alpha   90.00
_cell.angle_beta   90.00
_cell.angle_gamma   90.00
#
_symmetry.space_group_name_H-M   'P 1'
#
loop_
_entity.id
_entity.type
_entity.pdbx_description
1 polymer ?
#
loop_
_entity_poly.entity_id
_entity_poly.type
_entity_poly.pdbx_seq_one_letter_code
_entity_poly.pdbx_strand_id
1 'polypeptide(L)'
;MSRIDLVKAAVDEQLNDSYDLLAMRMLFPPDHVEVKIDQEIKDLYVYPERLDTGYRDEWRAIATRALFRNAFGDHWRPDEENLERYLHFLRDEAIPRCVHDNIELFRMLGEVLSIARS
;
A
#
# COMPACT_ATOMS: atom_id res chain seq x y z
N MET A 1 -5.14 21.39 9.25
CA MET A 1 -5.14 19.92 9.28
C MET A 1 -3.73 19.47 9.62
N SER A 2 -3.52 18.48 10.48
CA SER A 2 -2.14 18.06 10.80
C SER A 2 -1.55 17.19 9.67
N ARG A 3 -0.22 17.02 9.63
CA ARG A 3 0.44 16.11 8.67
C ARG A 3 -0.12 14.69 8.72
N ILE A 4 -0.43 14.20 9.92
CA ILE A 4 -0.98 12.85 10.07
C ILE A 4 -2.42 12.77 9.54
N ASP A 5 -3.21 13.83 9.70
CA ASP A 5 -4.57 13.89 9.13
C ASP A 5 -4.52 13.95 7.60
N LEU A 6 -3.60 14.75 7.03
CA LEU A 6 -3.35 14.83 5.59
C LEU A 6 -2.97 13.47 5.00
N VAL A 7 -2.02 12.78 5.65
CA VAL A 7 -1.58 11.46 5.21
C VAL A 7 -2.71 10.44 5.27
N LYS A 8 -3.47 10.39 6.37
CA LYS A 8 -4.60 9.45 6.50
C LYS A 8 -5.65 9.67 5.41
N ALA A 9 -6.04 10.92 5.19
CA ALA A 9 -6.97 11.27 4.12
C ALA A 9 -6.43 10.84 2.75
N ALA A 10 -5.15 11.13 2.46
CA ALA A 10 -4.53 10.73 1.20
C ALA A 10 -4.48 9.20 1.00
N VAL A 11 -4.18 8.42 2.05
CA VAL A 11 -4.20 6.95 1.96
C VAL A 11 -5.61 6.45 1.67
N ASP A 12 -6.61 6.95 2.40
CA ASP A 12 -8.00 6.51 2.26
C ASP A 12 -8.61 6.88 0.90
N GLU A 13 -8.20 8.02 0.32
CA GLU A 13 -8.70 8.53 -0.95
C GLU A 13 -7.93 8.01 -2.17
N GLN A 14 -6.61 7.78 -2.05
CA GLN A 14 -5.73 7.55 -3.20
C GLN A 14 -4.95 6.23 -3.18
N LEU A 15 -4.89 5.51 -2.06
CA LEU A 15 -4.10 4.27 -1.92
C LEU A 15 -4.89 3.18 -1.16
N ASN A 16 -6.21 3.13 -1.33
CA ASN A 16 -7.09 2.30 -0.49
C ASN A 16 -7.55 1.00 -1.17
N ASP A 17 -7.26 0.81 -2.46
CA ASP A 17 -7.52 -0.46 -3.11
C ASP A 17 -6.45 -1.50 -2.73
N SER A 18 -6.79 -2.78 -2.89
CA SER A 18 -5.94 -3.88 -2.46
C SER A 18 -4.62 -3.97 -3.22
N TYR A 19 -4.55 -3.49 -4.46
CA TYR A 19 -3.32 -3.51 -5.25
C TYR A 19 -2.37 -2.40 -4.81
N ASP A 20 -2.88 -1.19 -4.61
CA ASP A 20 -2.08 -0.08 -4.08
C ASP A 20 -1.54 -0.41 -2.68
N LEU A 21 -2.38 -0.98 -1.81
CA LEU A 21 -1.96 -1.40 -0.47
C LEU A 21 -0.91 -2.51 -0.50
N LEU A 22 -1.04 -3.50 -1.40
CA LEU A 22 -0.02 -4.53 -1.60
C LEU A 22 1.30 -3.91 -2.10
N ALA A 23 1.24 -2.99 -3.08
CA ALA A 23 2.42 -2.29 -3.58
C ALA A 23 3.11 -1.51 -2.46
N MET A 24 2.37 -0.80 -1.62
CA MET A 24 2.92 -0.10 -0.45
C MET A 24 3.57 -1.06 0.55
N ARG A 25 2.94 -2.20 0.84
CA ARG A 25 3.51 -3.27 1.69
C ARG A 25 4.84 -3.82 1.14
N MET A 26 5.00 -3.87 -0.17
CA MET A 26 6.21 -4.36 -0.83
C MET A 26 7.31 -3.30 -0.93
N LEU A 27 6.96 -2.06 -1.27
CA LEU A 27 7.89 -0.93 -1.34
C LEU A 27 8.42 -0.55 0.05
N PHE A 28 7.61 -0.73 1.08
CA PHE A 28 7.94 -0.40 2.47
C PHE A 28 7.73 -1.62 3.37
N PRO A 29 8.61 -2.64 3.29
CA PRO A 29 8.49 -3.81 4.12
C PRO A 29 8.56 -3.43 5.61
N PRO A 30 7.76 -4.07 6.49
CA PRO A 30 7.81 -3.81 7.92
C PRO A 30 9.17 -4.23 8.48
N ASP A 31 9.57 -3.59 9.58
CA ASP A 31 10.86 -3.85 10.24
C ASP A 31 10.98 -5.30 10.74
N HIS A 32 9.85 -5.94 11.03
CA HIS A 32 9.75 -7.36 11.35
C HIS A 32 8.74 -8.04 10.43
N VAL A 33 9.16 -9.13 9.78
CA VAL A 33 8.35 -9.91 8.85
C VAL A 33 8.11 -11.29 9.47
N GLU A 34 6.94 -11.49 10.07
CA GLU A 34 6.55 -12.81 10.60
C GLU A 34 6.17 -13.77 9.47
N VAL A 35 5.54 -13.24 8.42
CA VAL A 35 5.09 -14.00 7.24
C VAL A 35 5.59 -13.31 5.98
N LYS A 36 6.18 -14.08 5.05
CA LYS A 36 6.62 -13.53 3.76
C LYS A 36 5.41 -13.15 2.92
N ILE A 37 5.55 -12.10 2.09
CA ILE A 37 4.46 -11.60 1.25
C ILE A 37 3.89 -12.70 0.33
N ASP A 38 4.72 -13.60 -0.21
CA ASP A 38 4.25 -14.74 -1.00
C ASP A 38 3.29 -15.65 -0.22
N GLN A 39 3.54 -15.82 1.07
CA GLN A 39 2.70 -16.64 1.93
C GLN A 39 1.45 -15.88 2.37
N GLU A 40 1.54 -14.57 2.64
CA GLU A 40 0.36 -13.72 2.87
C GLU A 40 -0.64 -13.86 1.72
N ILE A 41 -0.17 -13.77 0.46
CA ILE A 41 -1.05 -13.91 -0.72
C ILE A 41 -1.57 -15.34 -0.89
N LYS A 42 -0.74 -16.37 -0.63
CA LYS A 42 -1.19 -17.78 -0.71
C LYS A 42 -2.24 -18.12 0.34
N ASP A 43 -2.11 -17.58 1.55
CA ASP A 43 -3.08 -17.79 2.62
C ASP A 43 -4.48 -17.30 2.22
N LEU A 44 -4.58 -16.26 1.39
CA LEU A 44 -5.85 -15.73 0.91
C LEU A 44 -6.62 -16.66 -0.03
N TYR A 45 -5.96 -17.65 -0.66
CA TYR A 45 -6.67 -18.70 -1.40
C TYR A 45 -7.45 -19.63 -0.50
N VAL A 46 -7.02 -19.78 0.75
CA VAL A 46 -7.64 -20.66 1.75
C VAL A 46 -8.56 -19.87 2.68
N TYR A 47 -8.14 -18.65 3.04
CA TYR A 47 -8.76 -17.77 4.02
C TYR A 47 -8.92 -16.34 3.45
N PRO A 48 -9.78 -16.14 2.43
CA PRO A 48 -9.93 -14.85 1.76
C PRO A 48 -10.39 -13.73 2.70
N GLU A 49 -11.12 -14.06 3.76
CA GLU A 49 -11.57 -13.11 4.79
C GLU A 49 -10.42 -12.40 5.51
N ARG A 50 -9.21 -12.98 5.53
CA ARG A 50 -8.03 -12.35 6.14
C ARG A 50 -7.61 -11.07 5.45
N LEU A 51 -7.98 -10.89 4.18
CA LEU A 51 -7.71 -9.66 3.46
C LEU A 51 -8.40 -8.47 4.14
N ASP A 52 -9.71 -8.57 4.39
CA ASP A 52 -10.49 -7.47 4.98
C ASP A 52 -10.42 -7.44 6.52
N THR A 53 -10.16 -8.57 7.18
CA THR A 53 -10.11 -8.64 8.66
C THR A 53 -8.71 -8.41 9.24
N GLY A 54 -7.67 -8.26 8.41
CA GLY A 54 -6.30 -8.07 8.89
C GLY A 54 -5.36 -7.40 7.90
N TYR A 55 -5.06 -8.05 6.78
CA TYR A 55 -3.95 -7.60 5.91
C TYR A 55 -4.13 -6.19 5.37
N ARG A 56 -5.36 -5.79 4.98
CA ARG A 56 -5.59 -4.42 4.50
C ARG A 56 -5.31 -3.36 5.56
N ASP A 57 -5.66 -3.61 6.82
CA ASP A 57 -5.39 -2.67 7.90
C ASP A 57 -3.89 -2.56 8.20
N GLU A 58 -3.18 -3.69 8.16
CA GLU A 58 -1.72 -3.71 8.30
C GLU A 58 -1.04 -2.95 7.14
N TRP A 59 -1.41 -3.26 5.91
CA TRP A 59 -0.87 -2.60 4.73
C TRP A 59 -1.21 -1.10 4.70
N ARG A 60 -2.41 -0.71 5.15
CA ARG A 60 -2.79 0.71 5.30
C ARG A 60 -1.95 1.42 6.35
N ALA A 61 -1.66 0.77 7.48
CA ALA A 61 -0.79 1.31 8.52
C ALA A 61 0.64 1.51 8.00
N ILE A 62 1.14 0.57 7.18
CA ILE A 62 2.44 0.69 6.50
C ILE A 62 2.43 1.87 5.53
N ALA A 63 1.42 1.99 4.67
CA ALA A 63 1.29 3.10 3.73
C ALA A 63 1.28 4.47 4.46
N THR A 64 0.49 4.58 5.52
CA THR A 64 0.41 5.78 6.37
C THR A 64 1.78 6.14 6.95
N ARG A 65 2.49 5.16 7.53
CA ARG A 65 3.82 5.38 8.11
C ARG A 65 4.85 5.78 7.04
N ALA A 66 4.80 5.14 5.88
CA ALA A 66 5.69 5.41 4.76
C ALA A 66 5.51 6.82 4.22
N LEU A 67 4.28 7.26 3.98
CA LEU A 67 3.99 8.63 3.55
C LEU A 67 4.43 9.65 4.60
N PHE A 68 4.09 9.42 5.87
CA PHE A 68 4.45 10.35 6.94
C PHE A 68 5.98 10.55 7.06
N ARG A 69 6.75 9.48 6.84
CA ARG A 69 8.22 9.52 6.94
C ARG A 69 8.89 10.18 5.74
N ASN A 70 8.34 9.99 4.54
CA ASN A 70 9.07 10.29 3.30
C ASN A 70 8.50 11.49 2.52
N ALA A 71 7.23 11.86 2.72
CA ALA A 71 6.57 12.83 1.87
C ALA A 71 6.96 14.30 2.14
N PHE A 72 7.50 14.62 3.32
CA PHE A 72 7.67 16.02 3.79
C PHE A 72 9.13 16.51 3.77
N GLY A 73 9.90 16.14 2.74
CA GLY A 73 11.33 16.44 2.64
C GLY A 73 11.66 17.92 2.35
N ASP A 74 10.79 18.63 1.62
CA ASP A 74 11.03 20.01 1.21
C ASP A 74 10.44 21.00 2.22
N HIS A 75 11.27 21.46 3.16
CA HIS A 75 10.90 22.40 4.23
C HIS A 75 10.38 23.77 3.77
N TRP A 76 10.56 24.12 2.50
CA TRP A 76 10.12 25.39 1.91
C TRP A 76 8.78 25.27 1.17
N ARG A 77 8.25 24.06 1.01
CA ARG A 77 6.94 23.81 0.39
C ARG A 77 5.87 23.59 1.48
N PRO A 78 4.59 23.91 1.18
CA PRO A 78 3.47 23.47 1.99
C PRO A 78 3.44 21.94 2.15
N ASP A 79 2.87 21.46 3.24
CA ASP A 79 2.78 20.02 3.54
C ASP A 79 1.89 19.30 2.50
N GLU A 80 0.80 19.93 2.07
CA GLU A 80 -0.09 19.41 1.03
C GLU A 80 0.64 19.20 -0.30
N GLU A 81 1.44 20.18 -0.73
CA GLU A 81 2.19 20.12 -1.99
C GLU A 81 3.30 19.07 -1.93
N ASN A 82 4.00 18.97 -0.80
CA ASN A 82 4.96 17.90 -0.51
C ASN A 82 4.32 16.52 -0.67
N LEU A 83 3.17 16.32 -0.02
CA LEU A 83 2.43 15.07 -0.05
C LEU A 83 1.93 14.72 -1.44
N GLU A 84 1.32 15.67 -2.15
CA GLU A 84 0.82 15.48 -3.52
C GLU A 84 1.94 15.08 -4.48
N ARG A 85 3.10 15.76 -4.41
CA ARG A 85 4.27 15.41 -5.23
C ARG A 85 4.77 13.99 -4.95
N TYR A 86 4.82 13.60 -3.68
CA TYR A 86 5.27 12.25 -3.33
C TYR A 86 4.28 11.18 -3.77
N LEU A 87 2.97 11.45 -3.65
CA LEU A 87 1.92 10.57 -4.17
C LEU A 87 1.99 10.43 -5.70
N HIS A 88 2.25 11.52 -6.42
CA HIS A 88 2.45 11.49 -7.87
C HIS A 88 3.63 10.58 -8.25
N PHE A 89 4.77 10.74 -7.58
CA PHE A 89 5.91 9.83 -7.76
C PHE A 89 5.56 8.37 -7.49
N LEU A 90 4.84 8.09 -6.39
CA LEU A 90 4.42 6.73 -6.07
C LEU A 90 3.53 6.13 -7.16
N ARG A 91 2.52 6.88 -7.61
CA ARG A 91 1.51 6.38 -8.57
C ARG A 91 2.03 6.27 -10.00
N ASP A 92 2.90 7.17 -10.41
CA ASP A 92 3.36 7.24 -11.80
C ASP A 92 4.65 6.45 -12.02
N GLU A 93 5.44 6.22 -10.97
CA GLU A 93 6.74 5.56 -11.07
C GLU A 93 6.88 4.35 -10.17
N ALA A 94 6.78 4.52 -8.84
CA ALA A 94 7.20 3.49 -7.89
C ALA A 94 6.25 2.27 -7.87
N ILE A 95 4.93 2.50 -7.81
CA ILE A 95 3.91 1.45 -7.79
C ILE A 95 3.89 0.71 -9.13
N PRO A 96 3.80 1.36 -10.31
CA PRO A 96 3.84 0.66 -11.59
C PRO A 96 5.09 -0.22 -11.75
N ARG A 97 6.26 0.29 -11.34
CA ARG A 97 7.49 -0.48 -11.35
C ARG A 97 7.43 -1.68 -10.39
N CYS A 98 6.93 -1.47 -9.16
CA CYS A 98 6.75 -2.56 -8.19
C CYS A 98 5.84 -3.65 -8.72
N VAL A 99 4.73 -3.28 -9.36
CA VAL A 99 3.80 -4.22 -10.01
C VAL A 99 4.50 -4.99 -11.11
N HIS A 100 5.24 -4.31 -11.98
CA HIS A 100 5.98 -4.95 -13.07
C HIS A 100 7.01 -5.97 -12.56
N ASP A 101 7.82 -5.55 -11.58
CA ASP A 101 8.90 -6.37 -11.01
C ASP A 101 8.35 -7.58 -10.23
N ASN A 102 7.08 -7.57 -9.82
CA ASN A 102 6.45 -8.59 -8.98
C ASN A 102 5.12 -9.10 -9.55
N ILE A 103 4.98 -9.12 -10.88
CA ILE A 103 3.71 -9.32 -11.57
C ILE A 103 2.93 -10.56 -11.13
N GLU A 104 3.62 -11.66 -10.79
CA GLU A 104 2.99 -12.90 -10.33
C GLU A 104 2.23 -12.72 -9.01
N LEU A 105 2.75 -11.93 -8.06
CA LEU A 105 2.07 -11.67 -6.79
C LEU A 105 0.79 -10.85 -6.98
N PHE A 106 0.86 -9.83 -7.83
CA PHE A 106 -0.30 -9.00 -8.17
C PHE A 106 -1.36 -9.81 -8.92
N ARG A 107 -0.92 -10.69 -9.83
CA ARG A 107 -1.83 -11.63 -10.50
C ARG A 107 -2.51 -12.56 -9.51
N MET A 108 -1.76 -13.13 -8.56
CA MET A 108 -2.33 -14.00 -7.53
C MET A 108 -3.36 -13.28 -6.66
N LEU A 109 -3.09 -12.03 -6.25
CA LEU A 109 -4.07 -11.22 -5.54
C LEU A 109 -5.33 -10.99 -6.38
N GLY A 110 -5.18 -10.72 -7.68
CA GLY A 110 -6.31 -10.56 -8.59
C GLY A 110 -7.17 -11.82 -8.73
N GLU A 111 -6.54 -12.99 -8.79
CA GLU A 111 -7.22 -14.28 -8.81
C GLU A 111 -8.03 -14.50 -7.52
N VAL A 112 -7.41 -14.27 -6.34
CA VAL A 112 -8.10 -14.32 -5.03
C VAL A 112 -9.31 -13.39 -4.99
N LEU A 113 -9.14 -12.14 -5.41
CA LEU A 113 -10.22 -11.14 -5.40
C LEU A 113 -11.36 -11.52 -6.35
N SER A 114 -11.05 -12.14 -7.49
CA SER A 114 -12.07 -12.63 -8.42
C SER A 114 -12.86 -13.80 -7.83
N ILE A 115 -12.19 -14.72 -7.14
CA ILE A 115 -12.84 -15.87 -6.48
C ILE A 115 -13.77 -15.38 -5.37
N ALA A 116 -13.33 -14.44 -4.53
CA ALA A 116 -14.13 -13.92 -3.41
C ALA A 116 -15.39 -13.14 -3.86
N ARG A 117 -15.45 -12.67 -5.11
CA ARG A 117 -16.60 -11.97 -5.70
C ARG A 117 -17.58 -12.89 -6.42
N SER A 118 -17.22 -14.15 -6.65
CA SER A 118 -18.01 -15.15 -7.37
C SER A 118 -18.89 -15.95 -6.41
#